data_AF-A0A3D5YH98-F1
#
_entry.id   AF-A0A3D5YH98-F1
#
_cell.length_a   1.000
_cell.length_b   1.000
_cell.length_c   1.000
_cell.angle_alpha   90.00
_cell.angle_beta   90.00
_cell.angle_gamma   90.00
#
_symmetry.space_group_name_H-M   'P 1'
#
loop_
_entity.id
_entity.type
_entity.pdbx_description
1 polymer ?
#
loop_
_entity_poly.entity_id
_entity_poly.type
_entity_poly.pdbx_seq_one_letter_code
_entity_poly.pdbx_strand_id
1 'polypeptide(L)'
;MSTSIIYDQGSSKDMIPFVGLFADKEEVRKKLLEICELDSALDTTAKIPAVNNPTFVFISGNSRFEDSKYLKKFYNDLLELIKDQWVKADQNLILVVILEYFNSGSGKTIGDLFTELNNFFGNRFHIVWLADDENYVGAGEDYKEILEKESFLIEEVIIKPKKK
;
A
#
# COMPACT_ATOMS: atom_id res chain seq x y z
N MET A 1 -5.70 10.66 14.59
CA MET A 1 -6.03 9.35 15.19
C MET A 1 -5.65 8.32 14.14
N SER A 2 -4.51 7.65 14.30
CA SER A 2 -4.13 6.55 13.41
C SER A 2 -4.85 5.29 13.85
N THR A 3 -5.83 4.85 13.06
CA THR A 3 -6.47 3.55 13.29
C THR A 3 -5.64 2.50 12.57
N SER A 4 -5.03 1.59 13.33
CA SER A 4 -4.40 0.39 12.79
C SER A 4 -5.36 -0.77 13.00
N ILE A 5 -5.81 -1.39 11.91
CA ILE A 5 -6.60 -2.61 11.97
C ILE A 5 -5.64 -3.78 11.73
N ILE A 6 -5.32 -4.49 12.81
CA ILE A 6 -4.54 -5.73 12.74
C ILE A 6 -5.53 -6.86 12.53
N TYR A 7 -5.54 -7.43 11.32
CA TYR A 7 -6.26 -8.66 11.03
C TYR A 7 -5.51 -9.84 11.66
N ASP A 8 -5.87 -10.21 12.90
CA ASP A 8 -5.44 -11.49 13.47
C ASP A 8 -6.40 -12.59 12.96
N GLN A 9 -5.95 -13.34 11.96
CA GLN A 9 -6.72 -14.41 11.28
C GLN A 9 -5.97 -15.75 11.31
N GLY A 10 -5.14 -16.00 12.34
CA GLY A 10 -4.48 -17.30 12.51
C GLY A 10 -3.29 -17.57 11.58
N SER A 11 -2.80 -16.55 10.86
CA SER A 11 -1.49 -16.57 10.21
C SER A 11 -0.46 -15.90 11.13
N SER A 12 0.81 -16.29 11.05
CA SER A 12 1.85 -15.61 11.83
C SER A 12 1.88 -14.11 11.48
N LYS A 13 2.21 -13.25 12.47
CA LYS A 13 2.29 -11.78 12.28
C LYS A 13 3.20 -11.36 11.12
N ASP A 14 4.11 -12.23 10.71
CA ASP A 14 5.07 -11.99 9.64
C ASP A 14 4.53 -12.33 8.25
N MET A 15 3.28 -12.77 8.12
CA MET A 15 2.68 -13.24 6.86
C MET A 15 1.57 -12.33 6.32
N ILE A 16 0.94 -11.55 7.20
CA ILE A 16 -0.15 -10.64 6.88
C ILE A 16 0.43 -9.22 6.82
N PRO A 17 0.12 -8.43 5.78
CA PRO A 17 0.66 -7.09 5.69
C PRO A 17 0.00 -6.20 6.75
N PHE A 18 0.80 -5.29 7.31
CA PHE A 18 0.29 -4.19 8.11
C PHE A 18 -0.56 -3.27 7.23
N VAL A 19 -1.70 -2.82 7.76
CA VAL A 19 -2.52 -1.78 7.15
C VAL A 19 -2.72 -0.63 8.12
N GLY A 20 -2.45 0.59 7.64
CA GLY A 20 -2.63 1.82 8.40
C GLY A 20 -3.42 2.88 7.63
N LEU A 21 -4.27 3.62 8.35
CA LEU A 21 -4.94 4.81 7.86
C LEU A 21 -4.29 6.06 8.47
N PHE A 22 -3.89 7.00 7.62
CA PHE A 22 -3.25 8.26 8.02
C PHE A 22 -3.97 9.46 7.42
N ALA A 23 -4.10 10.51 8.24
CA ALA A 23 -4.87 11.70 7.87
C ALA A 23 -4.03 12.73 7.12
N ASP A 24 -2.71 12.68 7.24
CA ASP A 24 -1.81 13.67 6.67
C ASP A 24 -0.44 13.10 6.27
N LYS A 25 0.28 13.91 5.49
CA LYS A 25 1.58 13.56 4.91
C LYS A 25 2.70 13.45 5.96
N GLU A 26 2.59 14.13 7.11
CA GLU A 26 3.58 14.03 8.19
C GLU A 26 3.45 12.72 8.96
N GLU A 27 2.24 12.20 9.15
CA GLU A 27 2.03 10.85 9.67
C GLU A 27 2.62 9.78 8.73
N VAL A 28 2.43 9.94 7.42
CA VAL A 28 3.06 9.07 6.40
C VAL A 28 4.58 9.14 6.48
N ARG A 29 5.15 10.35 6.54
CA ARG A 29 6.60 10.55 6.69
C ARG A 29 7.16 9.85 7.92
N LYS A 30 6.49 9.98 9.08
CA LYS A 30 6.89 9.29 10.31
C LYS A 30 6.87 7.77 10.10
N LYS A 31 5.84 7.24 9.44
CA LYS A 31 5.75 5.81 9.16
C LYS A 31 6.85 5.34 8.20
N LEU A 32 7.14 6.10 7.16
CA LEU A 32 8.26 5.83 6.26
C LEU A 32 9.59 5.85 7.00
N LEU A 33 9.81 6.77 7.94
CA LEU A 33 11.03 6.81 8.75
C LEU A 33 11.16 5.60 9.70
N GLU A 34 10.08 4.89 10.01
CA GLU A 34 10.17 3.62 10.75
C GLU A 34 10.65 2.45 9.87
N ILE A 35 10.35 2.50 8.57
CA ILE A 35 10.53 1.38 7.63
C ILE A 35 11.77 1.58 6.75
N CYS A 36 11.95 2.76 6.18
CA CYS A 36 13.00 3.07 5.21
C CYS A 36 14.14 3.87 5.87
N GLU A 37 15.31 3.83 5.23
CA GLU A 37 16.41 4.73 5.56
C GLU A 37 16.01 6.20 5.36
N LEU A 38 16.71 7.09 6.07
CA LEU A 38 16.34 8.51 6.16
C LEU A 38 16.15 9.15 4.78
N ASP A 39 17.13 8.99 3.90
CA ASP A 39 17.12 9.64 2.59
C ASP A 39 15.97 9.14 1.71
N SER A 40 15.74 7.82 1.66
CA SER A 40 14.59 7.24 0.95
C SER A 40 13.26 7.75 1.51
N ALA A 41 13.09 7.77 2.83
CA ALA A 41 11.87 8.25 3.46
C ALA A 41 11.59 9.73 3.14
N LEU A 42 12.62 10.58 3.15
CA LEU A 42 12.49 12.01 2.84
C LEU A 42 12.18 12.24 1.36
N ASP A 43 12.91 11.56 0.46
CA ASP A 43 12.74 11.69 -0.98
C ASP A 43 11.36 11.20 -1.43
N THR A 44 10.95 10.00 -1.00
CA THR A 44 9.60 9.49 -1.27
C THR A 44 8.53 10.46 -0.76
N THR A 45 8.67 10.93 0.48
CA THR A 45 7.70 11.89 1.04
C THR A 45 7.62 13.12 0.14
N ALA A 46 8.73 13.68 -0.34
CA ALA A 46 8.71 14.84 -1.23
C ALA A 46 7.93 14.58 -2.53
N LYS A 47 8.05 13.37 -3.11
CA LYS A 47 7.45 12.96 -4.38
C LYS A 47 5.98 12.54 -4.31
N ILE A 48 5.45 12.24 -3.11
CA ILE A 48 4.02 11.94 -2.92
C ILE A 48 3.18 13.07 -3.54
N PRO A 49 2.22 12.76 -4.45
CA PRO A 49 1.39 13.74 -5.13
C PRO A 49 0.73 14.74 -4.18
N ALA A 50 0.85 16.03 -4.50
CA ALA A 50 0.19 17.11 -3.76
C ALA A 50 -1.26 17.26 -4.27
N VAL A 51 -2.17 16.50 -3.69
CA VAL A 51 -3.62 16.58 -3.98
C VAL A 51 -4.39 17.15 -2.81
N ASN A 52 -5.57 17.70 -3.09
CA ASN A 52 -6.42 18.28 -2.05
C ASN A 52 -7.10 17.18 -1.22
N ASN A 53 -7.22 17.38 0.10
CA ASN A 53 -7.95 16.48 1.00
C ASN A 53 -7.54 14.99 0.85
N PRO A 54 -6.24 14.63 0.93
CA PRO A 54 -5.80 13.26 0.78
C PRO A 54 -6.16 12.43 2.02
N THR A 55 -6.49 11.17 1.78
CA THR A 55 -6.53 10.10 2.78
C THR A 55 -5.49 9.08 2.39
N PHE A 56 -4.59 8.77 3.32
CA PHE A 56 -3.49 7.86 3.07
C PHE A 56 -3.80 6.49 3.64
N VAL A 57 -3.75 5.47 2.78
CA VAL A 57 -3.82 4.08 3.20
C VAL A 57 -2.47 3.45 2.96
N PHE A 58 -1.95 2.77 3.96
CA PHE A 58 -0.62 2.19 3.94
C PHE A 58 -0.74 0.68 3.99
N ILE A 59 -0.03 -0.03 3.11
CA ILE A 59 0.09 -1.49 3.10
C ILE A 59 1.58 -1.81 3.15
N SER A 60 2.05 -2.49 4.20
CA SER A 60 3.47 -2.80 4.33
C SER A 60 3.80 -4.16 4.95
N GLY A 61 4.98 -4.70 4.64
CA GLY A 61 5.48 -5.95 5.19
C GLY A 61 5.32 -7.10 4.19
N ASN A 62 4.90 -8.28 4.67
CA ASN A 62 4.77 -9.45 3.80
C ASN A 62 3.29 -9.73 3.48
N SER A 63 3.02 -10.17 2.25
CA SER A 63 1.73 -10.75 1.87
C SER A 63 1.96 -12.20 1.42
N ARG A 64 1.93 -13.11 2.39
CA ARG A 64 2.10 -14.55 2.16
C ARG A 64 1.10 -15.33 3.01
N PHE A 65 -0.12 -15.44 2.52
CA PHE A 65 -1.13 -16.26 3.16
C PHE A 65 -0.93 -17.73 2.78
N GLU A 66 -1.15 -18.64 3.74
CA GLU A 66 -1.09 -20.09 3.48
C GLU A 66 -2.30 -20.58 2.68
N ASP A 67 -3.48 -20.01 2.97
CA ASP A 67 -4.73 -20.32 2.28
C ASP A 67 -5.23 -19.11 1.49
N SER A 68 -5.50 -19.33 0.21
CA SER A 68 -6.09 -18.36 -0.71
C SER A 68 -7.42 -17.78 -0.22
N LYS A 69 -8.16 -18.50 0.63
CA LYS A 69 -9.41 -18.01 1.23
C LYS A 69 -9.15 -16.83 2.16
N TYR A 70 -8.14 -16.91 3.02
CA TYR A 70 -7.80 -15.82 3.95
C TYR A 70 -7.17 -14.64 3.21
N LEU A 71 -6.35 -14.91 2.18
CA LEU A 71 -5.83 -13.89 1.27
C LEU A 71 -6.95 -13.05 0.66
N LYS A 72 -7.90 -13.71 -0.01
CA LYS A 72 -9.01 -13.04 -0.69
C LYS A 72 -9.89 -12.30 0.30
N LYS A 73 -10.19 -12.92 1.44
CA LYS A 73 -11.00 -12.29 2.49
C LYS A 73 -10.34 -11.01 2.98
N PHE A 74 -9.04 -11.05 3.29
CA PHE A 74 -8.30 -9.88 3.77
C PHE A 74 -8.38 -8.69 2.79
N TYR A 75 -8.08 -8.91 1.51
CA TYR A 75 -8.08 -7.83 0.53
C TYR A 75 -9.49 -7.35 0.18
N ASN A 76 -10.50 -8.22 0.24
CA ASN A 76 -11.90 -7.81 0.09
C ASN A 76 -12.38 -6.97 1.27
N ASP A 77 -12.11 -7.40 2.51
CA ASP A 77 -12.45 -6.63 3.70
C ASP A 77 -11.74 -5.26 3.67
N LEU A 78 -10.47 -5.22 3.22
CA LEU A 78 -9.74 -3.97 3.04
C LEU A 78 -10.38 -3.07 1.98
N LEU A 79 -10.76 -3.61 0.83
CA LEU A 79 -11.44 -2.85 -0.23
C LEU A 79 -12.73 -2.22 0.30
N GLU A 80 -13.55 -2.98 1.03
CA GLU A 80 -14.80 -2.49 1.63
C GLU A 80 -14.53 -1.40 2.68
N LEU A 81 -13.55 -1.59 3.56
CA LEU A 81 -13.17 -0.56 4.55
C LEU A 81 -12.75 0.75 3.88
N ILE A 82 -11.93 0.67 2.83
CA ILE A 82 -11.46 1.85 2.09
C ILE A 82 -12.65 2.60 1.48
N LYS A 83 -13.54 1.88 0.79
CA LYS A 83 -14.67 2.46 0.06
C LYS A 83 -15.76 3.02 0.97
N ASP A 84 -16.07 2.31 2.05
CA ASP A 84 -17.28 2.58 2.83
C ASP A 84 -17.00 3.37 4.11
N GLN A 85 -15.77 3.34 4.63
CA GLN A 85 -15.47 3.89 5.95
C GLN A 85 -14.31 4.88 5.97
N TRP A 86 -13.21 4.56 5.29
CA TRP A 86 -11.97 5.33 5.46
C TRP A 86 -11.90 6.54 4.54
N VAL A 87 -12.35 6.42 3.29
CA VAL A 87 -12.24 7.49 2.29
C VAL A 87 -13.62 8.06 2.00
N LYS A 88 -13.82 9.34 2.31
CA LYS A 88 -15.07 10.03 2.01
C LYS A 88 -15.19 10.35 0.52
N ALA A 89 -16.42 10.62 0.07
CA ALA A 89 -16.73 10.86 -1.34
C ALA A 89 -15.92 12.01 -1.98
N ASP A 90 -15.51 13.01 -1.20
CA ASP A 90 -14.77 14.20 -1.62
C ASP A 90 -13.25 14.10 -1.40
N GLN A 91 -12.76 12.98 -0.86
CA GLN A 91 -11.33 12.78 -0.55
C GLN A 91 -10.58 12.11 -1.70
N ASN A 92 -9.29 12.41 -1.82
CA ASN A 92 -8.38 11.65 -2.68
C ASN A 92 -7.79 10.47 -1.89
N LEU A 93 -7.68 9.30 -2.50
CA LEU A 93 -7.01 8.14 -1.91
C LEU A 93 -5.57 8.08 -2.42
N ILE A 94 -4.61 8.13 -1.50
CA ILE A 94 -3.21 7.81 -1.78
C ILE A 94 -2.88 6.49 -1.10
N LEU A 95 -2.72 5.44 -1.89
CA LEU A 95 -2.33 4.11 -1.43
C LEU A 95 -0.81 3.97 -1.49
N VAL A 96 -0.18 3.90 -0.32
CA VAL A 96 1.26 3.70 -0.18
C VAL A 96 1.54 2.22 0.10
N VAL A 97 2.31 1.58 -0.76
CA VAL A 97 2.56 0.12 -0.73
C VAL A 97 4.05 -0.14 -0.60
N ILE A 98 4.43 -0.92 0.42
CA ILE A 98 5.83 -1.31 0.70
C ILE A 98 5.85 -2.79 1.10
N LEU A 99 5.84 -3.67 0.10
CA LEU A 99 5.84 -5.11 0.36
C LEU A 99 7.25 -5.66 0.22
N GLU A 100 7.77 -6.23 1.31
CA GLU A 100 9.08 -6.92 1.35
C GLU A 100 9.00 -8.30 0.68
N TYR A 101 7.81 -8.89 0.66
CA TYR A 101 7.55 -10.16 -0.01
C TYR A 101 6.08 -10.32 -0.32
N PHE A 102 5.77 -10.82 -1.52
CA PHE A 102 4.46 -11.36 -1.85
C PHE A 102 4.61 -12.53 -2.83
N ASN A 103 3.75 -13.54 -2.69
CA ASN A 103 3.72 -14.67 -3.62
C ASN A 103 2.80 -14.39 -4.83
N SER A 104 2.81 -15.25 -5.85
CA SER A 104 2.01 -15.06 -7.07
C SER A 104 0.51 -14.93 -6.80
N GLY A 105 -0.01 -15.66 -5.81
CA GLY A 105 -1.41 -15.54 -5.39
C GLY A 105 -1.72 -14.15 -4.84
N SER A 106 -0.86 -13.65 -3.96
CA SER A 106 -0.97 -12.29 -3.41
C SER A 106 -0.82 -11.23 -4.50
N GLY A 107 0.14 -11.41 -5.41
CA GLY A 107 0.35 -10.50 -6.53
C GLY A 107 -0.90 -10.34 -7.40
N LYS A 108 -1.59 -11.44 -7.70
CA LYS A 108 -2.87 -11.37 -8.43
C LYS A 108 -3.92 -10.57 -7.63
N THR A 109 -4.09 -10.88 -6.35
CA THR A 109 -5.11 -10.23 -5.51
C THR A 109 -4.82 -8.75 -5.25
N ILE A 110 -3.55 -8.34 -5.19
CA ILE A 110 -3.14 -6.93 -5.11
C ILE A 110 -3.52 -6.19 -6.40
N GLY A 111 -3.27 -6.80 -7.57
CA GLY A 111 -3.70 -6.22 -8.86
C GLY A 111 -5.22 -6.09 -8.96
N ASP A 112 -5.96 -7.09 -8.49
CA ASP A 112 -7.43 -7.05 -8.40
C ASP A 112 -7.88 -5.89 -7.49
N LEU A 113 -7.26 -5.71 -6.31
CA LEU A 113 -7.52 -4.58 -5.42
C LEU A 113 -7.28 -3.23 -6.12
N PHE A 114 -6.15 -3.07 -6.80
CA PHE A 114 -5.84 -1.81 -7.49
C PHE A 114 -6.83 -1.51 -8.60
N THR A 115 -7.26 -2.53 -9.35
CA THR A 115 -8.26 -2.39 -10.41
C THR A 115 -9.59 -1.91 -9.84
N GLU A 116 -10.07 -2.55 -8.76
CA GLU A 116 -11.32 -2.17 -8.10
C GLU A 116 -11.27 -0.75 -7.51
N LEU A 117 -10.16 -0.39 -6.85
CA LEU A 117 -9.97 0.97 -6.33
C LEU A 117 -9.89 2.00 -7.46
N ASN A 118 -9.21 1.68 -8.56
CA ASN A 118 -9.12 2.56 -9.73
C ASN A 118 -10.49 2.77 -10.38
N ASN A 119 -11.29 1.71 -10.53
CA ASN A 119 -12.65 1.82 -11.06
C ASN A 119 -13.56 2.67 -10.16
N PHE A 120 -13.41 2.58 -8.84
CA PHE A 120 -14.26 3.29 -7.89
C PHE A 120 -13.87 4.76 -7.71
N PHE A 121 -12.58 5.05 -7.57
CA PHE A 121 -12.09 6.40 -7.27
C PHE A 121 -11.62 7.17 -8.52
N GLY A 122 -11.31 6.49 -9.62
CA GLY A 122 -10.84 7.07 -10.87
C GLY A 122 -9.60 7.94 -10.67
N ASN A 123 -9.69 9.21 -11.11
CA ASN A 123 -8.61 10.19 -10.99
C ASN A 123 -8.28 10.59 -9.55
N ARG A 124 -9.16 10.28 -8.58
CA ARG A 124 -8.90 10.52 -7.14
C ARG A 124 -8.04 9.43 -6.50
N PHE A 125 -7.71 8.38 -7.25
CA PHE A 125 -6.84 7.32 -6.79
C PHE A 125 -5.40 7.58 -7.22
N HIS A 126 -4.48 7.43 -6.28
CA HIS A 126 -3.04 7.53 -6.50
C HIS A 126 -2.37 6.35 -5.81
N ILE A 127 -1.34 5.80 -6.45
CA ILE A 127 -0.54 4.70 -5.91
C ILE A 127 0.90 5.19 -5.74
N VAL A 128 1.50 4.86 -4.61
CA VAL A 128 2.91 5.06 -4.31
C VAL A 128 3.49 3.69 -3.96
N TRP A 129 4.15 3.07 -4.92
CA TRP A 129 4.78 1.76 -4.79
C TRP A 129 6.25 1.90 -4.48
N LEU A 130 6.67 1.38 -3.33
CA LEU A 130 8.06 1.42 -2.89
C LEU A 130 8.61 0.00 -2.80
N ALA A 131 9.78 -0.21 -3.39
CA ALA A 131 10.46 -1.50 -3.42
C ALA A 131 11.97 -1.32 -3.19
N ASP A 132 12.60 -2.32 -2.58
CA ASP A 132 14.05 -2.35 -2.33
C ASP A 132 14.80 -3.35 -3.22
N ASP A 133 14.09 -4.02 -4.14
CA ASP A 133 14.64 -4.99 -5.09
C ASP A 133 14.02 -4.81 -6.48
N GLU A 134 14.82 -5.02 -7.52
CA GLU A 134 14.45 -4.84 -8.93
C GLU A 134 13.24 -5.70 -9.34
N ASN A 135 13.06 -6.89 -8.77
CA ASN A 135 11.91 -7.74 -9.11
C ASN A 135 10.61 -7.12 -8.61
N TYR A 136 10.63 -6.50 -7.43
CA TYR A 136 9.45 -5.83 -6.87
C TYR A 136 9.20 -4.47 -7.54
N VAL A 137 10.24 -3.77 -8.00
CA VAL A 137 10.09 -2.62 -8.89
C VAL A 137 9.40 -3.06 -10.18
N GLY A 138 9.86 -4.14 -10.82
CA GLY A 138 9.27 -4.70 -12.03
C GLY A 138 7.79 -5.05 -11.87
N ALA A 139 7.41 -5.66 -10.74
CA ALA A 139 6.00 -5.94 -10.45
C ALA A 139 5.16 -4.65 -10.34
N GLY A 140 5.72 -3.58 -9.77
CA GLY A 140 5.09 -2.26 -9.73
C GLY A 140 4.82 -1.71 -11.14
N GLU A 141 5.79 -1.83 -12.04
CA GLU A 141 5.67 -1.41 -13.44
C GLU A 141 4.60 -2.22 -14.19
N ASP A 142 4.54 -3.54 -13.98
CA ASP A 142 3.50 -4.39 -14.55
C ASP A 142 2.10 -3.93 -14.13
N TYR A 143 1.90 -3.60 -12.85
CA TYR A 143 0.60 -3.08 -12.38
C TYR A 143 0.28 -1.71 -12.96
N LYS A 144 1.28 -0.84 -13.09
CA LYS A 144 1.11 0.48 -13.67
C LYS A 144 0.68 0.41 -15.14
N GLU A 145 1.29 -0.50 -15.91
CA GLU A 145 0.91 -0.76 -17.29
C GLU A 145 -0.54 -1.27 -17.39
N ILE A 146 -0.90 -2.27 -16.57
CA ILE A 146 -2.26 -2.85 -16.55
C ILE A 146 -3.33 -1.80 -16.22
N LEU A 147 -3.03 -0.87 -15.30
CA LEU A 147 -3.97 0.17 -14.89
C LEU A 147 -3.99 1.39 -15.82
N GLU A 148 -3.02 1.51 -16.73
CA GLU A 148 -2.80 2.68 -17.60
C GLU A 148 -2.82 4.01 -16.81
N LYS A 149 -2.21 4.01 -15.61
CA LYS A 149 -2.42 5.07 -14.62
C LYS A 149 -1.19 5.95 -14.43
N GLU A 150 -1.29 7.20 -14.87
CA GLU A 150 -0.22 8.20 -14.68
C GLU A 150 0.03 8.51 -13.19
N SER A 151 -1.00 8.46 -12.35
CA SER A 151 -0.90 8.70 -10.90
C SER A 151 -0.36 7.49 -10.10
N PHE A 152 0.43 6.64 -10.76
CA PHE A 152 1.16 5.52 -10.17
C PHE A 152 2.65 5.86 -10.11
N LEU A 153 3.10 6.24 -8.91
CA LEU A 153 4.50 6.49 -8.59
C LEU A 153 5.18 5.19 -8.16
N ILE A 154 6.34 4.90 -8.73
CA ILE A 154 7.19 3.75 -8.39
C ILE A 154 8.54 4.32 -7.98
N GLU A 155 9.03 3.92 -6.81
CA GLU A 155 10.31 4.39 -6.29
C GLU A 155 11.10 3.23 -5.69
N GLU A 156 12.39 3.18 -6.03
CA GLU A 156 13.34 2.31 -5.37
C GLU A 156 13.75 2.96 -4.03
N VAL A 157 13.65 2.20 -2.94
CA VAL A 157 13.92 2.67 -1.58
C VAL A 157 14.82 1.69 -0.84
N ILE A 158 15.57 2.20 0.13
CA ILE A 158 16.34 1.34 1.04
C ILE A 158 15.49 1.08 2.28
N ILE A 159 15.07 -0.17 2.45
CA ILE A 159 14.32 -0.62 3.64
C ILE A 159 15.31 -0.97 4.77
N LYS A 160 14.98 -0.55 5.99
CA LYS A 160 15.78 -0.82 7.19
C LYS A 160 15.82 -2.32 7.47
N PRO A 161 16.97 -2.86 7.89
CA PRO A 161 17.03 -4.24 8.33
C PRO A 161 16.13 -4.46 9.55
N LYS A 162 15.34 -5.55 9.51
CA LYS A 162 14.54 -5.96 10.67
C LYS A 162 15.47 -6.23 11.86
N LYS A 163 15.25 -5.54 12.97
CA LYS A 163 15.92 -5.86 14.25
C LYS A 163 15.50 -7.28 14.64
N LYS A 164 16.47 -8.19 14.67
CA LYS A 164 16.30 -9.58 15.14
C LYS A 164 15.88 -9.62 16.60
#